data_AF-A0A966TTL1-F1
#
_entry.id   AF-A0A966TTL1-F1
#
_cell.length_a   1.000
_cell.length_b   1.000
_cell.length_c   1.000
_cell.angle_alpha   90.00
_cell.angle_beta   90.00
_cell.angle_gamma   90.00
#
_symmetry.space_group_name_H-M   'P 1'
#
loop_
_entity.id
_entity.type
_entity.pdbx_description
1 polymer ?
#
loop_
_entity_poly.entity_id
_entity_poly.type
_entity_poly.pdbx_seq_one_letter_code
_entity_poly.pdbx_strand_id
1 'polypeptide(L)' 'IRQGHSPDILKKLRKGYWVVQKSIDLHGMISDEAKAYVVQFIAECKKNNIRCVRIVHGKSYANGSCC' A
#
# COMPACT_ATOMS: atom_id res chain seq x y z
N ILE A 1 -1.25 -13.46 -4.92
CA ILE A 1 -2.41 -12.79 -5.55
C ILE A 1 -3.66 -13.54 -5.06
N ARG A 2 -4.75 -12.86 -4.70
CA ARG A 2 -6.02 -13.51 -4.30
C ARG A 2 -6.52 -14.43 -5.43
N GLN A 3 -7.12 -15.58 -5.08
CA GLN A 3 -7.74 -16.47 -6.07
C GLN A 3 -8.82 -15.72 -6.85
N GLY A 4 -8.95 -16.01 -8.16
CA GLY A 4 -9.88 -15.33 -9.07
C GLY A 4 -9.33 -14.08 -9.77
N HIS A 5 -8.11 -13.64 -9.45
CA HIS A 5 -7.45 -12.56 -10.17
C HIS A 5 -6.51 -13.09 -11.27
N SER A 6 -6.49 -12.40 -12.41
CA SER A 6 -5.56 -12.73 -13.49
C SER A 6 -4.10 -12.63 -13.01
N PRO A 7 -3.23 -13.58 -13.40
CA PRO A 7 -1.80 -13.53 -13.09
C PRO A 7 -1.11 -12.28 -13.66
N ASP A 8 -1.69 -11.66 -14.71
CA ASP A 8 -1.15 -10.46 -15.33
C ASP A 8 -1.32 -9.20 -14.48
N ILE A 9 -2.13 -9.22 -13.41
CA ILE A 9 -2.37 -8.05 -12.57
C ILE A 9 -1.05 -7.48 -12.05
N LEU A 10 -0.14 -8.30 -11.54
CA LEU A 10 1.16 -7.81 -11.05
C LEU A 10 2.03 -7.26 -12.18
N LYS A 11 2.01 -7.88 -13.37
CA LYS A 11 2.77 -7.44 -14.54
C LYS A 11 2.28 -6.07 -15.03
N LYS A 12 0.97 -5.90 -15.14
CA LYS A 12 0.31 -4.66 -15.54
C LYS A 12 0.50 -3.55 -14.47
N LEU A 13 0.42 -3.88 -13.18
CA LEU A 13 0.74 -2.94 -12.10
C LEU A 13 2.17 -2.41 -12.20
N ARG A 14 3.16 -3.30 -12.36
CA ARG A 14 4.58 -2.94 -12.51
C ARG A 14 4.85 -2.10 -13.77
N LYS A 15 4.09 -2.33 -14.84
CA LYS A 15 4.16 -1.55 -16.08
C LYS A 15 3.40 -0.22 -16.02
N GLY A 16 2.76 0.12 -14.90
CA GLY A 16 2.01 1.37 -14.75
C GLY A 16 0.65 1.41 -15.47
N TYR A 17 0.08 0.25 -15.82
CA TYR A 17 -1.24 0.20 -16.48
C TYR A 17 -2.37 0.73 -15.58
N TRP A 18 -2.20 0.67 -14.26
CA TRP A 18 -3.06 1.37 -13.33
C TRP A 18 -2.34 2.61 -12.83
N VAL A 19 -2.91 3.77 -13.16
CA VAL A 19 -2.44 5.06 -12.67
C VAL A 19 -2.64 5.11 -11.15
N VAL A 20 -1.58 5.42 -10.42
CA VAL A 20 -1.66 5.65 -8.97
C VAL A 20 -2.50 6.90 -8.77
N GLN A 21 -3.60 6.75 -8.03
CA GLN A 21 -4.57 7.82 -7.80
C GLN A 21 -4.33 8.54 -6.45
N LYS A 22 -3.72 7.84 -5.48
CA LYS A 22 -3.36 8.41 -4.18
C LYS A 22 -2.14 7.71 -3.60
N SER A 23 -1.35 8.44 -2.81
CA SER A 23 -0.17 7.90 -2.14
C SER A 23 -0.02 8.41 -0.72
N ILE A 24 0.59 7.58 0.12
CA ILE A 24 1.03 7.95 1.47
C ILE A 24 2.48 7.53 1.67
N ASP A 25 3.17 8.24 2.56
CA ASP A 25 4.54 7.95 2.98
C ASP A 25 4.56 7.67 4.48
N LEU A 26 5.08 6.50 4.84
CA LEU A 26 5.17 5.99 6.21
C LEU A 26 6.62 6.01 6.75
N HIS A 27 7.58 6.62 6.04
CA HIS A 27 8.95 6.71 6.53
C HIS A 27 8.99 7.40 7.90
N GLY A 28 9.68 6.77 8.85
CA GLY A 28 9.85 7.31 10.20
C GLY A 28 8.64 7.17 11.13
N MET A 29 7.50 6.64 10.65
CA MET A 29 6.37 6.32 11.53
C MET A 29 6.65 5.07 12.36
N ILE A 30 6.22 5.10 13.63
CA ILE A 30 6.27 3.92 14.51
C ILE A 30 5.19 2.93 14.05
N SER A 31 5.43 1.63 14.27
CA SER A 31 4.58 0.55 13.76
C SER A 31 3.08 0.73 14.05
N ASP A 32 2.71 1.19 15.25
CA ASP A 32 1.31 1.35 15.63
C ASP A 32 0.65 2.59 15.01
N GLU A 33 1.38 3.68 14.90
CA GLU A 33 0.94 4.88 14.17
C GLU A 33 0.75 4.57 12.69
N ALA A 34 1.71 3.88 12.08
CA ALA A 34 1.66 3.48 10.67
C ALA A 34 0.44 2.57 10.40
N LYS A 35 0.14 1.61 11.29
CA LYS A 35 -1.06 0.77 11.17
C LYS A 35 -2.33 1.59 11.20
N ALA A 36 -2.48 2.47 12.19
CA ALA A 36 -3.67 3.32 12.34
C ALA A 36 -3.86 4.20 11.09
N TYR A 37 -2.77 4.79 10.61
CA TYR A 37 -2.78 5.65 9.44
C TYR A 37 -3.15 4.89 8.15
N VAL A 38 -2.58 3.69 7.94
CA VAL A 38 -2.92 2.85 6.78
C VAL A 38 -4.40 2.44 6.80
N VAL A 39 -4.95 2.08 7.96
CA VAL A 39 -6.37 1.71 8.09
C VAL A 39 -7.27 2.87 7.67
N GLN A 40 -7.00 4.07 8.18
CA GLN A 40 -7.77 5.27 7.83
C GLN A 40 -7.63 5.60 6.34
N PHE A 41 -6.40 5.56 5.81
CA PHE A 41 -6.13 5.82 4.40
C PHE A 41 -6.90 4.88 3.46
N ILE A 42 -6.90 3.58 3.75
CA ILE A 42 -7.62 2.59 2.93
C ILE A 42 -9.13 2.78 3.03
N ALA A 43 -9.66 3.10 4.22
CA ALA A 43 -11.09 3.39 4.40
C ALA A 43 -11.52 4.60 3.57
N GLU A 44 -10.73 5.67 3.58
CA GLU A 44 -10.97 6.86 2.77
C GLU A 44 -10.91 6.56 1.27
N CYS A 45 -9.91 5.78 0.83
CA CYS A 45 -9.78 5.38 -0.57
C CYS A 45 -10.99 4.56 -1.04
N LYS A 46 -11.48 3.64 -0.21
CA LYS A 46 -12.71 2.89 -0.49
C LYS A 46 -13.91 3.81 -0.64
N LYS A 47 -14.09 4.76 0.29
CA LYS A 47 -15.20 5.75 0.24
C LYS A 47 -15.18 6.58 -1.04
N ASN A 48 -13.98 6.92 -1.53
CA ASN A 48 -13.78 7.75 -2.72
C ASN A 48 -13.61 6.95 -4.03
N ASN A 49 -13.88 5.63 -4.04
CA ASN A 49 -13.69 4.75 -5.20
C ASN A 49 -12.28 4.82 -5.82
N ILE A 50 -11.26 5.02 -4.98
CA ILE A 50 -9.85 5.00 -5.36
C ILE A 50 -9.39 3.54 -5.44
N ARG A 51 -8.96 3.09 -6.63
CA ARG A 51 -8.68 1.67 -6.92
C ARG A 51 -7.20 1.32 -7.01
N CYS A 52 -6.33 2.31 -7.22
CA CYS A 52 -4.88 2.14 -7.24
C CYS A 52 -4.21 3.16 -6.32
N VAL A 53 -3.54 2.66 -5.29
CA VAL A 53 -2.83 3.48 -4.29
C VAL A 53 -1.40 3.01 -4.13
N ARG A 54 -0.53 3.93 -3.71
CA ARG A 54 0.86 3.63 -3.36
C ARG A 54 1.09 3.91 -1.88
N ILE A 55 1.58 2.91 -1.16
CA ILE A 55 2.06 3.08 0.21
C ILE A 55 3.58 3.02 0.12
N VAL A 56 4.23 4.13 0.39
CA VAL A 56 5.68 4.23 0.48
C VAL A 56 6.04 3.95 1.93
N HIS A 57 6.91 2.98 2.16
CA HIS A 57 7.48 2.69 3.47
C HIS A 57 8.98 2.52 3.32
N GLY A 58 9.73 2.72 4.41
CA GLY A 58 11.17 2.50 4.42
C GLY A 58 11.56 1.06 4.11
N LYS A 59 12.81 0.87 3.64
CA LYS A 59 13.45 -0.45 3.62
C LYS A 59 13.74 -0.85 5.08
N SER A 60 12.94 -1.74 5.63
CA SER A 60 13.34 -2.48 6.83
C SER A 60 14.46 -3.45 6.44
N TYR A 61 15.61 -3.35 7.12
CA TYR A 61 16.53 -4.48 7.19
C TYR A 61 15.75 -5.60 7.88
N ALA A 62 15.58 -6.74 7.23
CA ALA A 62 14.88 -7.88 7.79
C ALA A 62 15.69 -8.44 8.98
N ASN A 63 15.51 -7.85 10.15
CA ASN A 63 15.89 -8.40 11.44
C ASN A 63 14.90 -7.89 12.49
N GLY A 64 13.75 -8.57 12.57
CA GLY A 64 13.13 -9.03 13.81
C GLY A 64 12.83 -8.09 14.99
N SER A 65 13.10 -6.78 14.96
CA SER A 65 12.75 -5.89 16.07
C SER A 65 11.71 -4.88 15.62
N CYS A 66 10.45 -5.30 15.74
CA CYS A 66 9.35 -4.39 16.02
C CYS A 66 9.64 -3.74 17.38
N CYS A 67 9.94 -2.45 17.39
CA CYS A 67 9.71 -1.59 18.53
C CYS A 67 8.60 -0.60 18.13
#